data_AF-A0A6L7CRE4-F1
#
_entry.id   AF-A0A6L7CRE4-F1
#
_cell.length_a   1.000
_cell.length_b   1.000
_cell.length_c   1.000
_cell.angle_alpha   90.00
_cell.angle_beta   90.00
_cell.angle_gamma   90.00
#
_symmetry.space_group_name_H-M   'P 1'
#
loop_
_entity.id
_entity.type
_entity.pdbx_description
1 polymer ?
#
loop_
_entity_poly.entity_id
_entity_poly.type
_entity_poly.pdbx_seq_one_letter_code
_entity_poly.pdbx_strand_id
1 'polypeptide(L)'
;MHWQTHTVFNQPIPLNNSNLYLSDGALCEAVTREGAGWDSDFLASIGQQLGTAESLELGRLANVNPPELLRYDAQGRRLNDVRFHPAWHLLMQALCTNRVHNLAWEEDARSGAFVARAARFM
;
A
#
# COMPACT_ATOMS: atom_id res chain seq x y z
N MET A 1 -11.60 40.49 -9.11
CA MET A 1 -10.29 40.02 -9.59
C MET A 1 -10.20 40.32 -11.08
N HIS A 2 -9.32 41.23 -11.53
CA HIS A 2 -9.31 41.65 -12.94
C HIS A 2 -8.41 40.79 -13.86
N TRP A 3 -7.65 39.84 -13.29
CA TRP A 3 -6.67 39.01 -13.99
C TRP A 3 -7.13 37.57 -14.30
N GLN A 4 -8.31 37.15 -13.81
CA GLN A 4 -8.84 35.82 -14.13
C GLN A 4 -9.39 35.80 -15.56
N THR A 5 -8.94 34.87 -16.40
CA THR A 5 -9.37 34.74 -17.80
C THR A 5 -10.57 33.82 -17.99
N HIS A 6 -10.80 32.91 -17.04
CA HIS A 6 -11.96 32.02 -16.99
C HIS A 6 -12.14 31.49 -15.57
N THR A 7 -13.29 30.88 -15.32
CA THR A 7 -13.56 30.10 -14.11
C THR A 7 -13.39 28.63 -14.44
N VAL A 8 -12.66 27.88 -13.62
CA VAL A 8 -12.59 26.42 -13.72
C VAL A 8 -13.83 25.83 -13.07
N PHE A 9 -14.61 25.05 -13.81
CA PHE A 9 -15.81 24.36 -13.33
C PHE A 9 -15.88 22.95 -13.90
N ASN A 10 -16.78 22.13 -13.36
CA ASN A 10 -16.94 20.72 -13.76
C ASN A 10 -15.66 19.89 -13.62
N GLN A 11 -14.90 20.11 -12.54
CA GLN A 11 -13.75 19.28 -12.18
C GLN A 11 -14.13 18.35 -11.03
N PRO A 12 -14.28 17.04 -11.29
CA PRO A 12 -14.46 16.05 -10.22
C PRO A 12 -13.27 16.09 -9.27
N ILE A 13 -13.54 15.87 -7.99
CA ILE A 13 -12.48 15.67 -7.02
C ILE A 13 -11.83 14.30 -7.24
N PRO A 14 -10.50 14.18 -7.14
CA PRO A 14 -9.84 12.87 -7.20
C PRO A 14 -10.30 11.95 -6.07
N LEU A 15 -10.37 10.65 -6.34
CA LEU A 15 -10.68 9.64 -5.32
C LEU A 15 -9.50 9.49 -4.35
N ASN A 16 -9.76 9.70 -3.06
CA ASN A 16 -8.85 9.45 -1.95
C ASN A 16 -9.68 9.33 -0.66
N ASN A 17 -9.02 8.97 0.46
CA ASN A 17 -9.63 8.88 1.78
C ASN A 17 -10.87 7.95 1.81
N SER A 18 -10.78 6.86 1.06
CA SER A 18 -11.82 5.82 0.97
C SER A 18 -11.32 4.52 1.57
N ASN A 19 -12.21 3.55 1.78
CA ASN A 19 -11.81 2.22 2.26
C ASN A 19 -11.67 1.26 1.06
N LEU A 20 -10.45 0.82 0.77
CA LEU A 20 -10.15 -0.03 -0.37
C LEU A 20 -10.82 -1.42 -0.28
N TYR A 21 -11.04 -1.93 0.94
CA TYR A 21 -11.72 -3.21 1.15
C TYR A 21 -13.24 -3.07 1.05
N LEU A 22 -13.83 -2.15 1.84
CA LEU A 22 -15.30 -2.03 1.94
C LEU A 22 -15.95 -1.46 0.68
N SER A 23 -15.19 -0.80 -0.19
CA SER A 23 -15.68 -0.34 -1.50
C SER A 23 -15.71 -1.46 -2.56
N ASP A 24 -15.09 -2.61 -2.29
CA ASP A 24 -15.10 -3.78 -3.17
C ASP A 24 -15.98 -4.90 -2.62
N GLY A 25 -17.25 -4.89 -3.06
CA GLY A 25 -18.22 -5.93 -2.68
C GLY A 25 -17.82 -7.32 -3.15
N ALA A 26 -17.22 -7.45 -4.34
CA ALA A 26 -16.82 -8.75 -4.88
C ALA A 26 -15.68 -9.37 -4.05
N LEU A 27 -14.72 -8.55 -3.63
CA LEU A 27 -13.65 -8.97 -2.73
C LEU A 27 -14.19 -9.37 -1.35
N CYS A 28 -15.09 -8.58 -0.75
CA CYS A 28 -15.70 -8.89 0.54
C CYS A 28 -16.45 -10.24 0.52
N GLU A 29 -17.21 -10.49 -0.55
CA GLU A 29 -17.90 -11.76 -0.75
C GLU A 29 -16.91 -12.92 -0.94
N ALA A 30 -15.85 -12.72 -1.71
CA ALA A 30 -14.82 -13.74 -1.95
C ALA A 30 -14.09 -14.14 -0.67
N VAL A 31 -13.69 -13.17 0.17
CA VAL A 31 -13.02 -13.44 1.45
C VAL A 31 -13.88 -14.34 2.34
N THR A 32 -15.18 -14.04 2.43
CA THR A 32 -16.11 -14.87 3.21
C THR A 32 -16.28 -16.25 2.61
N ARG A 33 -16.54 -16.32 1.29
CA ARG A 33 -16.81 -17.56 0.56
C ARG A 33 -15.63 -18.54 0.62
N GLU A 34 -14.40 -18.03 0.49
CA GLU A 34 -13.19 -18.85 0.41
C GLU A 34 -12.56 -19.14 1.80
N GLY A 35 -13.31 -18.96 2.89
CA GLY A 35 -12.90 -19.38 4.24
C GLY A 35 -11.97 -18.41 4.98
N ALA A 36 -11.85 -17.17 4.52
CA ALA A 36 -11.05 -16.11 5.15
C ALA A 36 -11.89 -15.02 5.84
N GLY A 37 -13.20 -15.22 6.01
CA GLY A 37 -14.10 -14.23 6.63
C GLY A 37 -13.70 -13.78 8.05
N TRP A 38 -12.84 -14.55 8.72
CA TRP A 38 -12.26 -14.19 10.02
C TRP A 38 -11.27 -13.01 9.95
N ASP A 39 -10.78 -12.64 8.76
CA ASP A 39 -9.87 -11.52 8.55
C ASP A 39 -10.58 -10.22 8.12
N SER A 40 -11.91 -10.25 7.95
CA SER A 40 -12.68 -9.12 7.40
C SER A 40 -12.53 -7.81 8.19
N ASP A 41 -12.52 -7.87 9.52
CA ASP A 41 -12.35 -6.67 10.36
C ASP A 41 -10.95 -6.07 10.19
N PHE A 42 -9.93 -6.92 10.07
CA PHE A 42 -8.56 -6.50 9.82
C PHE A 42 -8.41 -5.92 8.42
N LEU A 43 -8.99 -6.57 7.40
CA LEU A 43 -9.02 -6.10 6.02
C LEU A 43 -9.72 -4.73 5.90
N ALA A 44 -10.82 -4.50 6.61
CA ALA A 44 -11.47 -3.20 6.67
C ALA A 44 -10.58 -2.13 7.33
N SER A 45 -9.84 -2.48 8.39
CA SER A 45 -8.90 -1.57 9.05
C SER A 45 -7.75 -1.15 8.11
N ILE A 46 -7.07 -2.11 7.48
CA ILE A 46 -5.98 -1.80 6.56
C ILE A 46 -6.48 -1.13 5.27
N GLY A 47 -7.68 -1.51 4.79
CA GLY A 47 -8.30 -0.89 3.62
C GLY A 47 -8.58 0.59 3.83
N GLN A 48 -8.92 1.02 5.05
CA GLN A 48 -9.02 2.44 5.39
C GLN A 48 -7.65 3.12 5.41
N GLN A 49 -6.65 2.51 6.04
CA GLN A 49 -5.32 3.10 6.19
C GLN A 49 -4.63 3.29 4.83
N LEU A 50 -4.71 2.26 3.97
CA LEU A 50 -4.11 2.24 2.64
C LEU A 50 -4.81 3.20 1.66
N GLY A 51 -6.09 3.50 1.85
CA GLY A 51 -6.86 4.40 1.00
C GLY A 51 -6.74 5.88 1.34
N THR A 52 -5.97 6.26 2.36
CA THR A 52 -5.70 7.66 2.73
C THR A 52 -4.89 8.39 1.65
N ALA A 53 -5.08 9.72 1.54
CA ALA A 53 -4.28 10.52 0.62
C ALA A 53 -2.77 10.43 0.92
N GLU A 54 -2.41 10.33 2.20
CA GLU A 54 -1.04 10.16 2.67
C GLU A 54 -0.44 8.83 2.21
N SER A 55 -1.20 7.72 2.29
CA SER A 55 -0.77 6.42 1.77
C SER A 55 -0.53 6.46 0.25
N LEU A 56 -1.47 7.07 -0.50
CA LEU A 56 -1.34 7.21 -1.95
C LEU A 56 -0.10 8.05 -2.33
N GLU A 57 0.21 9.09 -1.54
CA GLU A 57 1.39 9.92 -1.74
C GLU A 57 2.70 9.15 -1.48
N LEU A 58 2.75 8.21 -0.54
CA LEU A 58 3.89 7.32 -0.38
C LEU A 58 4.15 6.49 -1.65
N GLY A 59 3.09 5.98 -2.26
CA GLY A 59 3.17 5.27 -3.55
C GLY A 59 3.74 6.15 -4.65
N ARG A 60 3.26 7.40 -4.77
CA ARG A 60 3.79 8.38 -5.73
C ARG A 60 5.27 8.66 -5.47
N LEU A 61 5.64 9.00 -4.23
CA LEU A 61 7.01 9.36 -3.84
C LEU A 61 8.01 8.22 -4.06
N ALA A 62 7.62 6.98 -3.79
CA ALA A 62 8.48 5.82 -4.03
C ALA A 62 8.75 5.57 -5.53
N ASN A 63 7.80 5.94 -6.41
CA ASN A 63 7.95 5.77 -7.87
C ASN A 63 8.69 6.93 -8.54
N VAL A 64 8.36 8.18 -8.19
CA VAL A 64 9.01 9.35 -8.82
C VAL A 64 10.43 9.60 -8.31
N ASN A 65 10.79 9.04 -7.14
CA ASN A 65 12.14 9.03 -6.59
C ASN A 65 12.69 7.59 -6.61
N PRO A 66 13.08 7.06 -7.78
CA PRO A 66 13.54 5.69 -7.91
C PRO A 66 14.85 5.45 -7.13
N PRO A 67 15.16 4.18 -6.81
CA PRO A 67 16.38 3.84 -6.10
C PRO A 67 17.65 4.19 -6.87
N GLU A 68 18.71 4.52 -6.12
CA GLU A 68 20.02 4.86 -6.65
C GLU A 68 21.05 3.78 -6.30
N LEU A 69 21.77 3.29 -7.31
CA LEU A 69 22.87 2.34 -7.11
C LEU A 69 24.14 3.06 -6.62
N LEU A 70 24.55 2.76 -5.39
CA LEU A 70 25.78 3.24 -4.78
C LEU A 70 26.90 2.22 -4.97
N ARG A 71 27.59 2.31 -6.11
CA ARG A 71 28.69 1.39 -6.46
C ARG A 71 29.92 1.58 -5.58
N TYR A 72 30.22 2.82 -5.20
CA TYR A 72 31.41 3.22 -4.45
C TYR A 72 31.05 4.27 -3.40
N ASP A 73 31.83 4.33 -2.32
CA ASP A 73 31.76 5.39 -1.32
C ASP A 73 32.56 6.65 -1.75
N ALA A 74 32.52 7.70 -0.93
CA ALA A 74 33.20 8.96 -1.18
C ALA A 74 34.74 8.86 -1.15
N GLN A 75 35.30 7.75 -0.65
CA GLN A 75 36.74 7.48 -0.62
C GLN A 75 37.18 6.57 -1.76
N GLY A 76 36.28 6.20 -2.68
CA GLY A 76 36.56 5.36 -3.83
C GLY A 76 36.60 3.86 -3.51
N ARG A 77 36.16 3.43 -2.32
CA ARG A 77 36.05 2.00 -2.00
C ARG A 77 34.72 1.46 -2.49
N ARG A 78 34.72 0.18 -2.88
CA ARG A 78 33.51 -0.50 -3.37
C ARG A 78 32.47 -0.59 -2.25
N LEU A 79 31.23 -0.21 -2.54
CA LEU A 79 30.13 -0.20 -1.58
C LEU A 79 29.06 -1.28 -1.88
N ASN A 80 28.60 -1.37 -3.14
CA ASN A 80 27.56 -2.31 -3.60
C ASN A 80 26.22 -2.16 -2.84
N ASP A 81 25.77 -0.92 -2.62
CA ASP A 81 24.52 -0.64 -1.92
C ASP A 81 23.50 0.06 -2.83
N VAL A 82 22.22 0.09 -2.41
CA VAL A 82 21.14 0.77 -3.12
C VAL A 82 20.38 1.66 -2.13
N ARG A 83 20.31 2.96 -2.45
CA ARG A 83 19.58 3.94 -1.63
C ARG A 83 18.17 4.14 -2.17
N PHE A 84 17.18 4.07 -1.28
CA PHE A 84 15.77 4.31 -1.59
C PHE A 84 15.26 5.59 -0.93
N HIS A 85 14.18 6.15 -1.47
CA HIS A 85 13.44 7.23 -0.82
C HIS A 85 12.75 6.72 0.47
N PRO A 86 12.63 7.52 1.55
CA PRO A 86 12.01 7.09 2.80
C PRO A 86 10.61 6.46 2.66
N ALA A 87 9.83 6.94 1.68
CA ALA A 87 8.51 6.39 1.37
C ALA A 87 8.54 4.88 1.05
N TRP A 88 9.58 4.40 0.35
CA TRP A 88 9.76 2.98 0.09
C TRP A 88 9.85 2.18 1.39
N HIS A 89 10.65 2.65 2.35
CA HIS A 89 10.83 1.96 3.62
C HIS A 89 9.54 1.94 4.46
N LEU A 90 8.74 3.01 4.43
CA LEU A 90 7.44 3.05 5.10
C LEU A 90 6.45 2.05 4.49
N LEU A 91 6.40 1.95 3.15
CA LEU A 91 5.58 0.94 2.46
C LEU A 91 6.02 -0.49 2.83
N MET A 92 7.33 -0.75 2.86
CA MET A 92 7.86 -2.05 3.26
C MET A 92 7.54 -2.38 4.74
N GLN A 93 7.60 -1.41 5.64
CA GLN A 93 7.20 -1.58 7.04
C GLN A 93 5.73 -1.97 7.17
N ALA A 94 4.84 -1.33 6.41
CA ALA A 94 3.41 -1.67 6.41
C ALA A 94 3.16 -3.09 5.86
N LEU A 95 3.79 -3.44 4.73
CA LEU A 95 3.69 -4.80 4.15
C LEU A 95 4.17 -5.89 5.13
N CYS A 96 5.26 -5.63 5.85
CA CYS A 96 5.79 -6.54 6.85
C CYS A 96 4.88 -6.63 8.09
N THR A 97 4.43 -5.49 8.62
CA THR A 97 3.48 -5.42 9.75
C THR A 97 2.18 -6.17 9.45
N ASN A 98 1.67 -6.04 8.23
CA ASN A 98 0.47 -6.73 7.77
C ASN A 98 0.71 -8.19 7.36
N ARG A 99 1.93 -8.71 7.57
CA ARG A 99 2.33 -10.10 7.28
C ARG A 99 2.07 -10.54 5.84
N VAL A 100 2.08 -9.59 4.89
CA VAL A 100 1.92 -9.88 3.47
C VAL A 100 3.04 -10.81 2.97
N HIS A 101 4.21 -10.74 3.60
CA HIS A 101 5.35 -11.61 3.30
C HIS A 101 5.24 -13.03 3.88
N ASN A 102 4.48 -13.29 4.97
CA ASN A 102 4.54 -14.57 5.67
C ASN A 102 3.29 -15.08 6.40
N LEU A 103 2.12 -14.45 6.31
CA LEU A 103 0.93 -14.84 7.09
C LEU A 103 0.57 -16.33 6.99
N ALA A 104 0.72 -16.94 5.80
CA ALA A 104 0.40 -18.34 5.57
C ALA A 104 1.47 -19.33 6.10
N TRP A 105 2.61 -18.82 6.59
CA TRP A 105 3.76 -19.60 7.03
C TRP A 105 4.04 -19.45 8.53
N GLU A 106 3.16 -18.80 9.28
CA GLU A 106 3.25 -18.79 10.74
C GLU A 106 3.01 -20.20 11.30
N GLU A 107 3.66 -20.55 12.40
CA GLU A 107 3.57 -21.90 12.99
C GLU A 107 2.12 -22.32 13.28
N ASP A 108 1.31 -21.37 13.75
CA ASP A 108 -0.11 -21.56 14.05
C ASP A 108 -1.04 -20.94 12.98
N ALA A 109 -0.58 -20.85 11.72
CA ALA A 109 -1.38 -20.31 10.63
C ALA A 109 -2.69 -21.10 10.45
N ARG A 110 -3.82 -20.40 10.63
CA ARG A 110 -5.16 -20.98 10.55
C ARG A 110 -5.59 -21.27 9.10
N SER A 111 -6.60 -22.14 8.95
CA SER A 111 -7.25 -22.36 7.65
C SER A 111 -7.75 -21.04 7.04
N GLY A 112 -7.55 -20.88 5.73
CA GLY A 112 -7.84 -19.65 5.00
C GLY A 112 -6.73 -18.59 5.03
N ALA A 113 -5.59 -18.82 5.70
CA ALA A 113 -4.50 -17.83 5.81
C ALA A 113 -3.93 -17.39 4.45
N PHE A 114 -3.89 -18.27 3.44
CA PHE A 114 -3.43 -17.90 2.10
C PHE A 114 -4.42 -16.95 1.40
N VAL A 115 -5.72 -17.18 1.55
CA VAL A 115 -6.78 -16.32 1.02
C VAL A 115 -6.76 -14.96 1.72
N ALA A 116 -6.69 -14.95 3.06
CA ALA A 116 -6.54 -13.72 3.85
C ALA A 116 -5.30 -12.92 3.40
N ARG A 117 -4.15 -13.61 3.26
CA ARG A 117 -2.90 -13.01 2.79
C ARG A 117 -3.02 -12.43 1.38
N ALA A 118 -3.75 -13.08 0.49
CA ALA A 118 -4.01 -12.58 -0.86
C ALA A 118 -4.86 -11.31 -0.83
N ALA A 119 -5.91 -11.27 -0.01
CA ALA A 119 -6.76 -10.08 0.14
C ALA A 119 -5.99 -8.87 0.70
N ARG A 120 -5.00 -9.08 1.58
CA ARG A 120 -4.16 -8.01 2.14
C ARG A 120 -3.25 -7.29 1.12
N PHE A 121 -3.19 -7.73 -0.15
CA PHE A 121 -2.50 -7.02 -1.24
C PHE A 121 -3.34 -5.94 -1.94
N MET A 122 -4.59 -5.73 -1.49
CA MET A 122 -5.50 -4.72 -2.02
C MET A 122 -4.88 -3.31 -2.15
#